data_AF-M2B592-F1
#
_entry.id   AF-M2B592-F1
#
_cell.length_a   1.000
_cell.length_b   1.000
_cell.length_c   1.000
_cell.angle_alpha   90.00
_cell.angle_beta   90.00
_cell.angle_gamma   90.00
#
_symmetry.space_group_name_H-M   'P 1'
#
loop_
_entity.id
_entity.type
_entity.pdbx_description
1 polymer ?
#
loop_
_entity_poly.entity_id
_entity_poly.type
_entity_poly.pdbx_seq_one_letter_code
_entity_poly.pdbx_strand_id
1 'polypeptide(L)' 'MIAIKPVSDLRNYNEVLQDVADESPVFLTKNGRGCYA' A
#
# COMPACT_ATOMS: atom_id res chain seq x y z
N MET A 1 -10.47 -1.51 7.65
CA MET A 1 -9.32 -0.87 8.34
C MET A 1 -8.39 -0.38 7.26
N ILE A 2 -7.94 0.88 7.31
CA ILE A 2 -7.10 1.43 6.23
C ILE A 2 -5.69 0.83 6.33
N ALA A 3 -5.24 0.14 5.28
CA ALA A 3 -3.90 -0.42 5.20
C ALA A 3 -2.94 0.62 4.59
N ILE A 4 -1.87 0.94 5.32
CA ILE A 4 -0.82 1.86 4.85
C ILE A 4 0.50 1.11 4.81
N LYS A 5 1.16 1.08 3.65
CA LYS A 5 2.45 0.43 3.43
C LYS A 5 3.47 1.40 2.84
N PRO A 6 4.78 1.20 3.02
CA PRO A 6 5.77 1.99 2.30
C PRO A 6 5.82 1.58 0.82
N VAL A 7 6.12 2.52 -0.06
CA VAL A 7 6.28 2.30 -1.51
C VAL A 7 7.39 1.29 -1.82
N SER A 8 8.32 1.06 -0.89
CA SER A 8 9.34 0.01 -0.97
C SER A 8 8.77 -1.40 -1.02
N ASP A 9 7.57 -1.62 -0.51
CA ASP A 9 6.91 -2.94 -0.50
C ASP A 9 6.49 -3.38 -1.90
N LEU A 10 6.41 -2.45 -2.87
CA LEU A 10 6.19 -2.79 -4.29
C LEU A 10 7.30 -3.66 -4.88
N ARG A 11 8.48 -3.76 -4.22
CA ARG A 11 9.51 -4.74 -4.59
C ARG A 11 8.97 -6.18 -4.50
N ASN A 12 8.05 -6.43 -3.57
CA ASN A 12 7.32 -7.68 -3.41
C ASN A 12 5.83 -7.47 -3.74
N TYR A 13 5.55 -7.01 -4.96
CA TYR A 13 4.20 -6.61 -5.38
C TYR A 13 3.10 -7.65 -5.08
N ASN A 14 3.40 -8.95 -5.19
CA ASN A 14 2.44 -10.01 -4.89
C ASN A 14 1.95 -9.98 -3.42
N GLU A 15 2.81 -9.62 -2.46
CA GLU A 15 2.41 -9.50 -1.05
C GLU A 15 1.51 -8.27 -0.84
N VAL A 16 1.75 -7.19 -1.59
CA VAL A 16 0.90 -5.99 -1.55
C VAL A 16 -0.49 -6.30 -2.10
N LEU A 17 -0.59 -7.08 -3.19
CA LEU A 17 -1.86 -7.47 -3.80
C LEU A 17 -2.76 -8.30 -2.89
N GLN A 18 -2.19 -9.11 -1.99
CA GLN A 18 -2.98 -9.93 -1.06
C GLN A 18 -3.82 -9.08 -0.09
N ASP A 19 -3.41 -7.84 0.15
CA ASP A 19 -4.07 -6.93 1.09
C ASP A 19 -5.05 -5.95 0.39
N VAL A 20 -5.20 -6.03 -0.93
CA VAL A 20 -6.08 -5.14 -1.71
C VAL A 20 -7.45 -5.80 -1.91
N ALA A 21 -8.52 -5.09 -1.54
CA ALA A 21 -9.90 -5.45 -1.86
C ALA A 21 -10.71 -4.22 -2.25
N ASP A 22 -11.86 -4.41 -2.93
CA ASP A 22 -12.67 -3.32 -3.52
C ASP A 22 -13.03 -2.23 -2.50
N GLU A 23 -13.39 -2.62 -1.27
CA GLU A 23 -13.76 -1.70 -0.18
C GLU A 23 -12.62 -1.51 0.83
N SER A 24 -11.41 -1.96 0.51
CA SER A 24 -10.23 -1.89 1.39
C SER A 24 -8.95 -1.73 0.55
N PRO A 25 -8.69 -0.52 0.05
CA PRO A 25 -7.47 -0.24 -0.69
C PRO A 25 -6.25 -0.17 0.24
N VAL A 26 -5.09 -0.46 -0.32
CA VAL A 26 -3.79 -0.24 0.31
C VAL A 26 -3.24 1.11 -0.14
N PHE A 27 -2.93 1.99 0.81
CA PHE A 27 -2.30 3.27 0.55
C PHE A 27 -0.79 3.17 0.70
N LEU A 28 -0.05 3.74 -0.25
CA LEU A 28 1.40 3.73 -0.22
C LEU A 28 1.98 5.04 0.29
N THR A 29 3.10 4.94 1.00
CA THR A 29 3.82 6.09 1.55
C THR A 29 5.27 6.11 1.11
N LYS A 30 5.84 7.30 0.96
CA LYS A 30 7.27 7.47 0.75
C LYS A 30 7.83 8.20 1.96
N ASN A 31 8.75 7.54 2.69
CA ASN A 31 9.35 8.09 3.91
C ASN A 31 8.31 8.54 4.95
N GLY A 32 7.24 7.75 5.15
CA GLY A 32 6.18 8.05 6.12
C GLY A 32 5.23 9.19 5.70
N ARG A 33 5.37 9.73 4.49
CA ARG A 33 4.45 10.73 3.93
C ARG A 33 3.59 10.07 2.86
N GLY A 34 2.27 10.30 2.91
CA GLY A 34 1.35 9.88 1.86
C GLY A 34 1.85 10.36 0.52
N CYS A 35 2.06 9.43 -0.41
CA CYS A 35 2.57 9.76 -1.73
C CYS A 35 1.72 8.93 -2.69
N TYR A 36 0.96 9.66 -3.53
CA TYR A 36 -0.04 9.20 -4.48
C TYR A 36 -1.45 8.99 -3.89
N ALA A 37 -2.38 9.79 -4.41
CA ALA A 37 -3.82 9.58 -4.44
C ALA A 37 -4.19 9.02 -5.82
#